data_AF-A0A3A9A7N6-F1
#
_entry.id   AF-A0A3A9A7N6-F1
#
_cell.length_a   1.000
_cell.length_b   1.000
_cell.length_c   1.000
_cell.angle_alpha   90.00
_cell.angle_beta   90.00
_cell.angle_gamma   90.00
#
_symmetry.space_group_name_H-M   'P 1'
#
loop_
_entity.id
_entity.type
_entity.pdbx_description
1 polymer ?
#
loop_
_entity_poly.entity_id
_entity_poly.type
_entity_poly.pdbx_seq_one_letter_code
_entity_poly.pdbx_strand_id
1 'polypeptide(L)'
;MIDTILYFMDNYSALGGAAYTILQQAVLMRRQNKRVTVAVSDYGEGEICQAYLQICQENDIEVVRHTFGVSNQPEDIDILSVLDHYEELRTFIAGLKPDILHSVQINPVVELISRELKIPHIMNIYPALPGFFACDYIDIFPRYHICDSQYYARVWREYLRTDSRCIRTASYQSYGIKDCYNAVRQYICVGNLDEGKNQISVIKAFHMAMEQGLKGQLKLYGHTDTKHLEICQNYISDNQLDDSISIEGFEKNMSAVYQNSEVLICGSRRESYPNVISEALANGLVVISTPAGGIPEVIRDRENGYLCNGYEADAIADKIMECEAAFASGTIQKILGNARITYETVHSPEAVTQKLLAAYGEIQQCYQPKESITPKKLREIFHGMIGQYEGHMQEFADACAVGKKLWYLYHITPILKRCMTKGSKKFYIWGTGKNGLMARQMIETFFEDIVPDGFIDSYKCGEINGLPVYAPQEILQDKGNVIFVGVANGQHDIITKLTDNGFLENENFFVLAPRRW
;
A
#
# COMPACT_ATOMS: atom_id res chain seq x y z
N MET A 1 -25.81 -4.11 20.13
CA MET A 1 -25.77 -2.87 19.32
C MET A 1 -24.39 -2.29 19.54
N ILE A 2 -23.62 -2.09 18.47
CA ILE A 2 -22.30 -1.44 18.57
C ILE A 2 -22.49 0.01 18.98
N ASP A 3 -21.82 0.41 20.04
CA ASP A 3 -21.80 1.75 20.59
C ASP A 3 -20.38 2.30 20.67
N THR A 4 -19.39 1.47 21.01
CA THR A 4 -17.97 1.86 21.14
C THR A 4 -17.07 1.23 20.09
N ILE A 5 -16.25 2.03 19.44
CA ILE A 5 -15.30 1.58 18.42
C ILE A 5 -13.93 2.19 18.71
N LEU A 6 -12.92 1.32 18.77
CA LEU A 6 -11.52 1.73 18.93
C LEU A 6 -10.76 1.48 17.63
N TYR A 7 -10.31 2.56 17.01
CA TYR A 7 -9.56 2.55 15.78
C TYR A 7 -8.05 2.53 16.06
N PHE A 8 -7.27 1.77 15.28
CA PHE A 8 -5.81 1.71 15.39
C PHE A 8 -5.16 2.17 14.09
N MET A 9 -4.31 3.19 14.20
CA MET A 9 -3.70 3.89 13.07
C MET A 9 -2.17 3.70 13.07
N ASP A 10 -1.58 3.67 11.88
CA ASP A 10 -0.15 3.87 11.71
C ASP A 10 0.23 5.33 12.01
N ASN A 11 1.54 5.62 12.04
CA ASN A 11 2.04 6.99 12.19
C ASN A 11 3.26 7.23 11.31
N TYR A 12 3.00 7.51 10.04
CA TYR A 12 4.03 7.95 9.10
C TYR A 12 4.16 9.48 9.10
N SER A 13 5.21 9.99 8.45
CA SER A 13 5.46 11.44 8.31
C SER A 13 4.33 12.20 7.60
N ALA A 14 3.53 11.50 6.79
CA ALA A 14 2.35 12.03 6.11
C ALA A 14 1.17 11.07 6.22
N LEU A 15 -0.05 11.61 6.13
CA LEU A 15 -1.27 10.83 6.13
C LEU A 15 -1.45 10.10 4.79
N GLY A 16 -1.16 8.80 4.78
CA GLY A 16 -1.29 7.94 3.59
C GLY A 16 -2.75 7.62 3.25
N GLY A 17 -2.98 7.09 2.03
CA GLY A 17 -4.33 6.79 1.55
C GLY A 17 -5.09 5.74 2.37
N ALA A 18 -4.40 4.69 2.87
CA ALA A 18 -5.00 3.65 3.70
C ALA A 18 -5.47 4.21 5.06
N ALA A 19 -4.58 4.95 5.72
CA ALA A 19 -4.85 5.69 6.94
C ALA A 19 -5.96 6.73 6.78
N TYR A 20 -5.94 7.50 5.70
CA TYR A 20 -7.00 8.45 5.39
C TYR A 20 -8.36 7.75 5.28
N THR A 21 -8.43 6.64 4.54
CA THR A 21 -9.67 5.87 4.36
C THR A 21 -10.26 5.42 5.69
N ILE A 22 -9.48 4.78 6.56
CA ILE A 22 -10.01 4.31 7.85
C ILE A 22 -10.35 5.47 8.80
N LEU A 23 -9.61 6.59 8.74
CA LEU A 23 -9.93 7.79 9.50
C LEU A 23 -11.27 8.39 9.06
N GLN A 24 -11.56 8.40 7.75
CA GLN A 24 -12.88 8.80 7.27
C GLN A 24 -13.98 7.85 7.76
N GLN A 25 -13.72 6.55 7.85
CA GLN A 25 -14.68 5.60 8.44
C GLN A 25 -14.93 5.91 9.93
N ALA A 26 -13.90 6.27 10.70
CA ALA A 26 -14.04 6.71 12.09
C ALA A 26 -14.92 7.98 12.20
N VAL A 27 -14.72 8.96 11.32
CA VAL A 27 -15.56 10.17 11.22
C VAL A 27 -17.02 9.81 10.91
N LEU A 28 -17.26 8.91 9.96
CA LEU A 28 -18.63 8.46 9.65
C LEU A 28 -19.30 7.81 10.85
N MET A 29 -18.59 6.95 11.59
CA MET A 29 -19.15 6.31 12.79
C MET A 29 -19.42 7.32 13.91
N ARG A 30 -18.54 8.32 14.09
CA ARG A 30 -18.77 9.41 15.04
C ARG A 30 -20.04 10.19 14.72
N ARG A 31 -20.31 10.47 13.44
CA ARG A 31 -21.55 11.12 12.95
C ARG A 31 -22.80 10.26 13.15
N GLN A 32 -22.65 8.93 13.25
CA GLN A 32 -23.71 8.00 13.65
C GLN A 32 -23.87 7.87 15.18
N ASN A 33 -23.39 8.86 15.93
CA ASN A 33 -23.42 8.92 17.40
C ASN A 33 -22.72 7.75 18.09
N LYS A 34 -21.75 7.10 17.44
CA LYS A 34 -20.89 6.10 18.09
C LYS A 34 -19.82 6.80 18.92
N ARG A 35 -19.43 6.17 20.03
CA ARG A 35 -18.25 6.55 20.81
C ARG A 35 -17.02 6.03 20.08
N VAL A 36 -16.21 6.95 19.55
CA VAL A 36 -15.05 6.65 18.72
C VAL A 36 -13.80 7.17 19.40
N THR A 37 -12.83 6.28 19.59
CA THR A 37 -11.47 6.63 20.04
C THR A 37 -10.49 6.16 18.96
N VAL A 38 -9.49 6.98 18.66
CA VAL A 38 -8.42 6.70 17.69
C VAL A 38 -7.10 6.53 18.44
N ALA A 39 -6.56 5.32 18.44
CA ALA A 39 -5.22 5.02 18.91
C ALA A 39 -4.22 5.16 17.76
N VAL A 40 -3.28 6.10 17.89
CA VAL A 40 -2.21 6.30 16.91
C VAL A 40 -0.94 5.64 17.43
N SER A 41 -0.31 4.83 16.57
CA SER A 41 0.95 4.16 16.89
C SER A 41 2.08 5.17 17.13
N ASP A 42 2.95 4.89 18.09
CA ASP A 42 4.22 5.60 18.25
C ASP A 42 5.45 4.73 18.02
N TYR A 43 5.23 3.55 17.45
CA TYR A 43 6.28 2.63 17.05
C TYR A 43 7.10 3.25 15.89
N GLY A 44 8.39 3.48 16.13
CA GLY A 44 9.33 3.99 15.11
C GLY A 44 9.82 5.44 15.28
N GLU A 45 9.47 6.09 16.39
CA GLU A 45 9.83 7.48 16.76
C GLU A 45 9.26 8.57 15.83
N GLY A 46 8.55 9.54 16.40
CA GLY A 46 8.00 10.69 15.67
C GLY A 46 6.84 11.35 16.39
N GLU A 47 6.60 12.63 16.10
CA GLU A 47 5.33 13.28 16.47
C GLU A 47 4.18 12.66 15.67
N ILE A 48 2.97 12.70 16.23
CA ILE A 48 1.77 12.29 15.50
C ILE A 48 1.60 13.22 14.29
N CYS A 49 1.34 12.66 13.11
CA CYS A 49 1.09 13.47 11.92
C CYS A 49 -0.05 14.48 12.20
N GLN A 50 0.22 15.78 11.99
CA GLN A 50 -0.72 16.86 12.30
C GLN A 50 -2.08 16.70 11.60
N ALA A 51 -2.11 16.06 10.42
CA ALA A 51 -3.35 15.78 9.70
C ALA A 51 -4.30 14.85 10.47
N TYR A 52 -3.77 13.87 11.23
CA TYR A 52 -4.59 13.02 12.11
C TYR A 52 -5.26 13.85 13.19
N LEU A 53 -4.46 14.68 13.87
CA LEU A 53 -4.93 15.50 14.99
C LEU A 53 -6.00 16.50 14.52
N GLN A 54 -5.75 17.16 13.39
CA GLN A 54 -6.70 18.11 12.81
C GLN A 54 -8.04 17.44 12.49
N ILE A 55 -8.05 16.33 11.76
CA ILE A 55 -9.29 15.63 11.37
C ILE A 55 -10.04 15.12 12.61
N CYS A 56 -9.33 14.57 13.60
CA CYS A 56 -9.96 14.09 14.84
C CYS A 56 -10.55 15.25 15.65
N GLN A 57 -9.82 16.36 15.79
CA GLN A 57 -10.28 17.56 16.50
C GLN A 57 -11.51 18.18 15.83
N GLU A 58 -11.52 18.32 14.51
CA GLU A 58 -12.65 18.87 13.74
C GLU A 58 -13.93 18.01 13.85
N ASN A 59 -13.82 16.75 14.29
CA ASN A 59 -14.95 15.82 14.38
C ASN A 59 -15.20 15.32 15.82
N ASP A 60 -14.64 15.96 16.85
CA ASP A 60 -14.79 15.58 18.26
C ASP A 60 -14.46 14.09 18.52
N ILE A 61 -13.32 13.63 17.99
CA ILE A 61 -12.80 12.26 18.18
C ILE A 61 -11.61 12.30 19.13
N GLU A 62 -11.65 11.45 20.16
CA GLU A 62 -10.56 11.30 21.11
C GLU A 62 -9.36 10.61 20.43
N VAL A 63 -8.16 11.18 20.61
CA VAL A 63 -6.91 10.60 20.13
C VAL A 63 -6.07 10.17 21.32
N VAL A 64 -5.60 8.93 21.30
CA VAL A 64 -4.67 8.36 22.28
C VAL A 64 -3.43 7.84 21.58
N ARG A 65 -2.32 7.77 22.31
CA ARG A 65 -1.03 7.30 21.79
C ARG A 65 -0.64 6.01 22.50
N HIS A 66 -0.27 4.99 21.73
CA HIS A 66 0.22 3.72 22.25
C HIS A 66 1.25 3.10 21.30
N THR A 67 2.13 2.26 21.85
CA THR A 67 3.14 1.55 21.05
C THR A 67 2.59 0.26 20.48
N PHE A 68 2.53 0.16 19.15
CA PHE A 68 2.21 -1.08 18.43
C PHE A 68 2.71 -1.03 16.99
N GLY A 69 3.27 -2.13 16.50
CA GLY A 69 3.69 -2.24 15.10
C GLY A 69 2.52 -2.36 14.12
N VAL A 70 2.64 -1.69 12.97
CA VAL A 70 1.73 -1.83 11.82
C VAL A 70 2.57 -2.15 10.58
N SER A 71 2.16 -3.17 9.82
CA SER A 71 2.90 -3.66 8.65
C SER A 71 2.03 -3.67 7.41
N ASN A 72 2.59 -3.25 6.26
CA ASN A 72 1.90 -3.28 4.97
C ASN A 72 1.90 -4.66 4.30
N GLN A 73 2.76 -5.58 4.78
CA GLN A 73 2.89 -6.94 4.29
C GLN A 73 3.33 -7.89 5.42
N PRO A 74 3.07 -9.20 5.27
CA PRO A 74 3.45 -10.20 6.27
C PRO A 74 4.95 -10.23 6.59
N GLU A 75 5.84 -10.03 5.62
CA GLU A 75 7.30 -10.11 5.79
C GLU A 75 7.88 -9.00 6.67
N ASP A 76 7.13 -7.93 6.90
CA ASP A 76 7.57 -6.79 7.72
C ASP A 76 6.92 -6.78 9.12
N ILE A 77 6.32 -7.89 9.54
CA ILE A 77 5.84 -8.05 10.92
C ILE A 77 7.06 -8.11 11.85
N ASP A 78 7.13 -7.19 12.81
CA ASP A 78 8.12 -7.24 13.89
C ASP A 78 7.58 -8.07 15.07
N ILE A 79 8.02 -9.32 15.15
CA ILE A 79 7.61 -10.24 16.22
C ILE A 79 8.08 -9.80 17.60
N LEU A 80 9.19 -9.07 17.72
CA LEU A 80 9.66 -8.56 19.01
C LEU A 80 8.68 -7.50 19.51
N SER A 81 8.36 -6.51 18.67
CA SER A 81 7.33 -5.49 18.96
C SER A 81 5.99 -6.09 19.38
N VAL A 82 5.53 -7.14 18.67
CA VAL A 82 4.29 -7.83 19.02
C VAL A 82 4.34 -8.44 20.42
N LEU A 83 5.47 -9.04 20.81
CA LEU A 83 5.62 -9.71 22.10
C LEU A 83 5.87 -8.73 23.26
N ASP A 84 6.57 -7.63 23.01
CA ASP A 84 6.99 -6.68 24.04
C ASP A 84 5.87 -5.70 24.42
N HIS A 85 5.04 -5.29 23.46
CA HIS A 85 3.97 -4.31 23.69
C HIS A 85 2.60 -4.93 23.97
N TYR A 86 2.50 -6.26 24.00
CA TYR A 86 1.24 -6.99 24.18
C TYR A 86 0.51 -6.60 25.48
N GLU A 87 1.17 -6.72 26.64
CA GLU A 87 0.50 -6.60 27.95
C GLU A 87 0.00 -5.18 28.25
N GLU A 88 0.77 -4.17 27.86
CA GLU A 88 0.38 -2.77 28.04
C GLU A 88 -0.87 -2.46 27.20
N LEU A 89 -0.83 -2.79 25.91
CA LEU A 89 -1.94 -2.53 25.00
C LEU A 89 -3.18 -3.37 25.37
N ARG A 90 -2.98 -4.61 25.83
CA ARG A 90 -4.04 -5.49 26.33
C ARG A 90 -4.75 -4.85 27.53
N THR A 91 -3.99 -4.31 28.48
CA THR A 91 -4.52 -3.63 29.66
C THR A 91 -5.34 -2.41 29.30
N PHE A 92 -4.85 -1.60 28.34
CA PHE A 92 -5.57 -0.46 27.80
C PHE A 92 -6.91 -0.85 27.17
N ILE A 93 -6.90 -1.80 26.23
CA ILE A 93 -8.11 -2.26 25.53
C ILE A 93 -9.13 -2.88 26.51
N ALA A 94 -8.65 -3.68 27.48
CA ALA A 94 -9.50 -4.28 28.51
C ALA A 94 -10.13 -3.24 29.45
N GLY A 95 -9.49 -2.09 29.65
CA GLY A 95 -10.03 -0.96 30.40
C GLY A 95 -11.16 -0.25 29.67
N LEU A 96 -11.00 -0.03 28.36
CA LEU A 96 -12.01 0.64 27.52
C LEU A 96 -13.22 -0.23 27.18
N LYS A 97 -13.01 -1.56 27.02
CA LYS A 97 -14.05 -2.53 26.62
C LYS A 97 -14.82 -2.09 25.36
N PRO A 98 -14.14 -1.84 24.23
CA PRO A 98 -14.82 -1.48 22.99
C PRO A 98 -15.66 -2.64 22.45
N ASP A 99 -16.74 -2.34 21.72
CA ASP A 99 -17.53 -3.36 21.02
C ASP A 99 -16.82 -3.87 19.75
N ILE A 100 -16.00 -3.02 19.12
CA ILE A 100 -15.22 -3.33 17.93
C ILE A 100 -13.82 -2.72 18.04
N LEU A 101 -12.83 -3.48 17.60
CA LEU A 101 -11.49 -3.02 17.26
C LEU A 101 -11.40 -2.89 15.73
N HIS A 102 -10.81 -1.80 15.24
CA HIS A 102 -10.64 -1.60 13.79
C HIS A 102 -9.28 -1.01 13.44
N SER A 103 -8.40 -1.77 12.80
CA SER A 103 -7.04 -1.32 12.50
C SER A 103 -6.80 -1.06 11.01
N VAL A 104 -5.88 -0.14 10.74
CA VAL A 104 -5.25 -0.01 9.42
C VAL A 104 -4.17 -1.08 9.25
N GLN A 105 -4.06 -1.62 8.05
CA GLN A 105 -3.08 -2.62 7.62
C GLN A 105 -2.98 -3.83 8.57
N ILE A 106 -1.84 -4.53 8.58
CA ILE A 106 -1.63 -5.70 9.42
C ILE A 106 -1.20 -5.25 10.81
N ASN A 107 -2.04 -5.53 11.81
CA ASN A 107 -1.79 -5.20 13.21
C ASN A 107 -1.90 -6.43 14.12
N PRO A 108 -0.83 -7.24 14.23
CA PRO A 108 -0.89 -8.53 14.92
C PRO A 108 -1.12 -8.41 16.42
N VAL A 109 -0.58 -7.39 17.07
CA VAL A 109 -0.73 -7.23 18.53
C VAL A 109 -2.20 -7.00 18.89
N VAL A 110 -2.90 -6.13 18.14
CA VAL A 110 -4.34 -5.90 18.33
C VAL A 110 -5.15 -7.17 18.00
N GLU A 111 -4.75 -7.94 17.00
CA GLU A 111 -5.40 -9.22 16.68
C GLU A 111 -5.24 -10.27 17.79
N LEU A 112 -4.07 -10.40 18.40
CA LEU A 112 -3.87 -11.33 19.51
C LEU A 112 -4.68 -10.91 20.75
N ILE A 113 -4.79 -9.60 21.01
CA ILE A 113 -5.60 -9.07 22.11
C ILE A 113 -7.09 -9.29 21.84
N SER A 114 -7.53 -9.02 20.61
CA SER A 114 -8.88 -9.31 20.10
C SER A 114 -9.33 -10.74 20.42
N ARG A 115 -8.48 -11.72 20.08
CA ARG A 115 -8.75 -13.14 20.33
C ARG A 115 -8.87 -13.46 21.81
N GLU A 116 -7.98 -12.91 22.64
CA GLU A 116 -8.00 -13.14 24.09
C GLU A 116 -9.21 -12.50 24.77
N LEU A 117 -9.49 -11.24 24.46
CA LEU A 117 -10.59 -10.47 25.06
C LEU A 117 -11.95 -10.77 24.40
N LYS A 118 -11.96 -11.55 23.32
CA LYS A 118 -13.14 -11.90 22.51
C LYS A 118 -13.89 -10.68 22.00
N ILE A 119 -13.13 -9.68 21.53
CA ILE A 119 -13.67 -8.47 20.92
C ILE A 119 -13.51 -8.62 19.39
N PRO A 120 -14.55 -8.39 18.58
CA PRO A 120 -14.40 -8.40 17.13
C PRO A 120 -13.34 -7.41 16.64
N HIS A 121 -12.42 -7.93 15.82
CA HIS A 121 -11.39 -7.13 15.18
C HIS A 121 -11.50 -7.19 13.67
N ILE A 122 -11.42 -6.01 13.06
CA ILE A 122 -11.52 -5.81 11.63
C ILE A 122 -10.24 -5.10 11.19
N MET A 123 -9.54 -5.63 10.19
CA MET A 123 -8.42 -4.90 9.58
C MET A 123 -8.78 -4.40 8.19
N ASN A 124 -8.35 -3.19 7.89
CA ASN A 124 -8.36 -2.59 6.55
C ASN A 124 -6.99 -2.82 5.89
N ILE A 125 -6.85 -3.79 4.98
CA ILE A 125 -5.54 -4.16 4.40
C ILE A 125 -5.52 -3.91 2.88
N TYR A 126 -4.51 -3.18 2.39
CA TYR A 126 -4.42 -2.74 0.99
C TYR A 126 -2.96 -2.52 0.54
N PRO A 127 -2.61 -2.75 -0.75
CA PRO A 127 -3.07 -3.83 -1.63
C PRO A 127 -2.43 -5.18 -1.26
N ALA A 128 -2.73 -6.26 -2.00
CA ALA A 128 -1.96 -7.51 -1.94
C ALA A 128 -0.99 -7.61 -3.12
N LEU A 129 0.20 -8.17 -2.92
CA LEU A 129 1.10 -8.58 -3.99
C LEU A 129 1.17 -10.12 -4.05
N PRO A 130 1.36 -10.72 -5.24
CA PRO A 130 1.45 -12.18 -5.37
C PRO A 130 2.47 -12.83 -4.42
N GLY A 131 3.62 -12.19 -4.20
CA GLY A 131 4.69 -12.69 -3.33
C GLY A 131 4.33 -12.82 -1.85
N PHE A 132 3.32 -12.07 -1.36
CA PHE A 132 2.94 -12.06 0.06
C PHE A 132 2.39 -13.37 0.59
N PHE A 133 2.06 -14.30 -0.30
CA PHE A 133 1.42 -15.56 0.06
C PHE A 133 2.28 -16.77 -0.25
N ALA A 134 3.53 -16.54 -0.63
CA ALA A 134 4.47 -17.62 -0.95
C ALA A 134 5.05 -18.30 0.31
N CYS A 135 4.91 -17.71 1.50
CA CYS A 135 5.25 -18.37 2.76
C CYS A 135 3.99 -18.84 3.50
N ASP A 136 4.12 -19.96 4.22
CA ASP A 136 3.10 -20.42 5.16
C ASP A 136 3.31 -19.71 6.51
N TYR A 137 2.54 -18.65 6.72
CA TYR A 137 2.65 -17.80 7.90
C TYR A 137 1.84 -18.36 9.08
N ILE A 138 2.33 -18.15 10.30
CA ILE A 138 1.54 -18.43 11.51
C ILE A 138 0.34 -17.49 11.50
N ASP A 139 -0.85 -18.02 11.76
CA ASP A 139 -2.11 -17.27 11.66
C ASP A 139 -2.26 -16.24 12.81
N ILE A 140 -1.70 -15.06 12.59
CA ILE A 140 -1.88 -13.84 13.40
C ILE A 140 -2.69 -12.78 12.64
N PHE A 141 -3.43 -13.21 11.62
CA PHE A 141 -4.20 -12.38 10.71
C PHE A 141 -5.67 -12.30 11.13
N PRO A 142 -6.42 -11.29 10.68
CA PRO A 142 -7.77 -11.07 11.19
C PRO A 142 -8.74 -12.16 10.74
N ARG A 143 -9.86 -12.30 11.44
CA ARG A 143 -11.02 -13.04 10.89
C ARG A 143 -11.82 -12.17 9.93
N TYR A 144 -11.98 -10.88 10.24
CA TYR A 144 -12.76 -9.94 9.45
C TYR A 144 -11.85 -8.93 8.77
N HIS A 145 -12.04 -8.77 7.48
CA HIS A 145 -11.19 -7.93 6.65
C HIS A 145 -12.05 -7.02 5.77
N ILE A 146 -11.64 -5.78 5.62
CA ILE A 146 -12.24 -4.83 4.69
C ILE A 146 -11.16 -4.36 3.73
N CYS A 147 -11.50 -4.31 2.45
CA CYS A 147 -10.66 -3.79 1.38
C CYS A 147 -11.44 -2.75 0.55
N ASP A 148 -10.76 -1.97 -0.28
CA ASP A 148 -11.30 -0.89 -1.11
C ASP A 148 -11.56 -1.38 -2.54
N SER A 149 -11.21 -2.65 -2.80
CA SER A 149 -11.40 -3.36 -4.04
C SER A 149 -11.99 -4.75 -3.76
N GLN A 150 -12.92 -5.18 -4.61
CA GLN A 150 -13.46 -6.54 -4.61
C GLN A 150 -12.39 -7.55 -5.04
N TYR A 151 -11.53 -7.19 -6.01
CA TYR A 151 -10.40 -8.00 -6.42
C TYR A 151 -9.50 -8.33 -5.23
N TYR A 152 -9.02 -7.32 -4.51
CA TYR A 152 -8.17 -7.55 -3.34
C TYR A 152 -8.90 -8.20 -2.17
N ALA A 153 -10.18 -7.90 -1.94
CA ALA A 153 -10.98 -8.62 -0.96
C ALA A 153 -11.06 -10.13 -1.28
N ARG A 154 -11.14 -10.54 -2.56
CA ARG A 154 -11.10 -11.96 -2.95
C ARG A 154 -9.73 -12.58 -2.72
N VAL A 155 -8.66 -11.89 -3.12
CA VAL A 155 -7.28 -12.34 -2.90
C VAL A 155 -7.04 -12.63 -1.41
N TRP A 156 -7.31 -11.66 -0.53
CA TRP A 156 -7.13 -11.85 0.91
C TRP A 156 -8.02 -12.95 1.50
N ARG A 157 -9.27 -13.09 1.04
CA ARG A 157 -10.18 -14.17 1.44
C ARG A 157 -9.61 -15.55 1.11
N GLU A 158 -9.08 -15.72 -0.10
CA GLU A 158 -8.56 -17.00 -0.55
C GLU A 158 -7.31 -17.42 0.23
N TYR A 159 -6.38 -16.49 0.43
CA TYR A 159 -5.11 -16.80 1.06
C TYR A 159 -5.17 -16.87 2.58
N LEU A 160 -5.83 -15.91 3.24
CA LEU A 160 -5.88 -15.85 4.70
C LEU A 160 -7.16 -16.44 5.30
N ARG A 161 -8.07 -16.96 4.45
CA ARG A 161 -9.37 -17.52 4.85
C ARG A 161 -10.18 -16.55 5.72
N THR A 162 -10.09 -15.27 5.40
CA THR A 162 -10.77 -14.18 6.10
C THR A 162 -12.17 -13.95 5.54
N ASP A 163 -13.08 -13.47 6.37
CA ASP A 163 -14.33 -12.86 5.93
C ASP A 163 -14.04 -11.44 5.41
N SER A 164 -13.70 -11.37 4.12
CA SER A 164 -13.33 -10.14 3.44
C SER A 164 -14.53 -9.44 2.80
N ARG A 165 -14.63 -8.12 2.96
CA ARG A 165 -15.65 -7.27 2.33
C ARG A 165 -15.02 -6.10 1.59
N CYS A 166 -15.70 -5.59 0.56
CA CYS A 166 -15.29 -4.38 -0.13
C CYS A 166 -16.09 -3.18 0.41
N ILE A 167 -15.42 -2.26 1.11
CA ILE A 167 -15.96 -0.98 1.55
C ILE A 167 -14.94 0.10 1.19
N ARG A 168 -15.33 0.96 0.25
CA ARG A 168 -14.44 1.99 -0.32
C ARG A 168 -14.37 3.23 0.57
N THR A 169 -13.40 4.08 0.28
CA THR A 169 -13.29 5.39 0.91
C THR A 169 -14.52 6.24 0.63
N ALA A 170 -14.89 7.07 1.60
CA ALA A 170 -15.89 8.10 1.43
C ALA A 170 -15.22 9.40 0.97
N SER A 171 -15.83 10.07 0.00
CA SER A 171 -15.41 11.42 -0.40
C SER A 171 -16.56 12.39 -0.18
N TYR A 172 -16.25 13.54 0.41
CA TYR A 172 -17.23 14.59 0.66
C TYR A 172 -17.31 15.50 -0.55
N GLN A 173 -18.55 15.83 -0.92
CA GLN A 173 -18.80 16.87 -1.89
C GLN A 173 -18.59 18.23 -1.22
N SER A 174 -17.51 18.92 -1.56
CA SER A 174 -17.17 20.23 -0.97
C SER A 174 -18.01 21.38 -1.54
N TYR A 175 -18.55 21.24 -2.76
CA TYR A 175 -19.31 22.28 -3.47
C TYR A 175 -20.40 21.68 -4.36
N GLY A 176 -21.33 22.52 -4.84
CA GLY A 176 -22.31 22.12 -5.86
C GLY A 176 -21.64 21.54 -7.11
N ILE A 177 -22.35 20.67 -7.82
CA ILE A 177 -21.85 20.10 -9.08
C ILE A 177 -21.67 21.24 -10.09
N LYS A 178 -20.57 21.19 -10.84
CA LYS A 178 -20.24 22.17 -11.87
C LYS A 178 -21.32 22.19 -12.95
N ASP A 179 -22.01 23.32 -13.11
CA ASP A 179 -23.02 23.54 -14.15
C ASP A 179 -22.43 24.13 -15.45
N CYS A 180 -21.16 24.57 -15.42
CA CYS A 180 -20.47 25.16 -16.56
C CYS A 180 -19.00 24.71 -16.68
N TYR A 181 -18.53 24.64 -17.92
CA TYR A 181 -17.16 24.20 -18.26
C TYR A 181 -16.34 25.39 -18.77
N ASN A 182 -15.05 25.39 -18.44
CA ASN A 182 -14.12 26.39 -18.93
C ASN A 182 -13.95 26.32 -20.45
N ALA A 183 -13.69 27.48 -21.09
CA ALA A 183 -13.43 27.56 -22.52
C ALA A 183 -12.15 26.79 -22.94
N VAL A 184 -11.15 26.76 -22.04
CA VAL A 184 -9.99 25.87 -22.12
C VAL A 184 -10.13 24.85 -21.01
N ARG A 185 -10.13 23.56 -21.34
CA ARG A 185 -10.29 22.50 -20.35
C ARG A 185 -9.00 22.27 -19.57
N GLN A 186 -9.16 22.10 -18.27
CA GLN A 186 -8.11 21.79 -17.33
C GLN A 186 -8.21 20.31 -16.93
N TYR A 187 -7.12 19.59 -17.22
CA TYR A 187 -6.88 18.20 -16.86
C TYR A 187 -5.96 18.17 -15.66
N ILE A 188 -6.16 17.19 -14.79
CA ILE A 188 -5.31 16.98 -13.64
C ILE A 188 -4.84 15.54 -13.54
N CYS A 189 -3.62 15.35 -13.06
CA CYS A 189 -3.09 14.06 -12.62
C CYS A 189 -2.64 14.20 -11.18
N VAL A 190 -3.21 13.41 -10.26
CA VAL A 190 -3.02 13.58 -8.82
C VAL A 190 -2.43 12.32 -8.21
N GLY A 191 -1.35 12.45 -7.46
CA GLY A 191 -0.67 11.38 -6.74
C GLY A 191 0.83 11.63 -6.65
N ASN A 192 1.51 10.97 -5.70
CA ASN A 192 2.97 11.02 -5.58
C ASN A 192 3.64 10.76 -6.93
N LEU A 193 4.65 11.57 -7.29
CA LEU A 193 5.34 11.41 -8.55
C LEU A 193 6.27 10.20 -8.46
N ASP A 194 5.78 9.01 -8.81
CA ASP A 194 6.54 7.77 -8.75
C ASP A 194 6.17 6.83 -9.91
N GLU A 195 6.98 5.79 -10.12
CA GLU A 195 6.77 4.83 -11.20
C GLU A 195 5.42 4.11 -11.13
N GLY A 196 4.89 3.92 -9.91
CA GLY A 196 3.59 3.30 -9.68
C GLY A 196 2.44 4.19 -10.14
N LYS A 197 2.56 5.52 -10.05
CA LYS A 197 1.56 6.47 -10.55
C LYS A 197 1.71 6.81 -12.03
N ASN A 198 2.88 6.58 -12.63
CA ASN A 198 3.10 6.54 -14.08
C ASN A 198 2.75 7.88 -14.79
N GLN A 199 3.09 9.00 -14.16
CA GLN A 199 2.84 10.35 -14.66
C GLN A 199 3.49 10.59 -16.02
N ILE A 200 4.67 10.00 -16.27
CA ILE A 200 5.35 10.13 -17.57
C ILE A 200 4.49 9.65 -18.74
N SER A 201 3.72 8.57 -18.59
CA SER A 201 2.80 8.11 -19.64
C SER A 201 1.62 9.06 -19.81
N VAL A 202 1.14 9.68 -18.73
CA VAL A 202 0.09 10.72 -18.81
C VAL A 202 0.58 11.95 -19.57
N ILE A 203 1.80 12.42 -19.28
CA ILE A 203 2.41 13.57 -19.98
C ILE A 203 2.56 13.27 -21.48
N LYS A 204 3.12 12.10 -21.82
CA LYS A 204 3.26 11.66 -23.21
C LYS A 204 1.91 11.55 -23.93
N ALA A 205 0.91 10.99 -23.25
CA ALA A 205 -0.44 10.86 -23.80
C ALA A 205 -1.08 12.22 -24.08
N PHE A 206 -0.91 13.17 -23.15
CA PHE A 206 -1.42 14.52 -23.32
C PHE A 206 -0.74 15.25 -24.47
N HIS A 207 0.58 15.10 -24.60
CA HIS A 207 1.34 15.61 -25.75
C HIS A 207 0.81 15.03 -27.07
N MET A 208 0.62 13.72 -27.17
CA MET A 208 0.05 13.06 -28.35
C MET A 208 -1.37 13.56 -28.68
N ALA A 209 -2.18 13.85 -27.67
CA ALA A 209 -3.52 14.41 -27.86
C ALA A 209 -3.46 15.87 -28.35
N MET A 210 -2.49 16.67 -27.89
CA MET A 210 -2.25 18.03 -28.39
C MET A 210 -1.84 18.04 -29.86
N GLU A 211 -1.00 17.11 -30.29
CA GLU A 211 -0.65 16.91 -31.71
C GLU A 211 -1.88 16.58 -32.57
N GLN A 212 -2.90 15.96 -31.96
CA GLN A 212 -4.20 15.67 -32.59
C GLN A 212 -5.23 16.81 -32.47
N GLY A 213 -4.83 17.97 -31.95
CA GLY A 213 -5.65 19.18 -31.89
C GLY A 213 -6.38 19.42 -30.57
N LEU A 214 -6.07 18.68 -29.50
CA LEU A 214 -6.53 19.00 -28.15
C LEU A 214 -6.12 20.43 -27.77
N LYS A 215 -7.07 21.19 -27.22
CA LYS A 215 -6.84 22.50 -26.61
C LYS A 215 -7.17 22.43 -25.12
N GLY A 216 -6.15 22.17 -24.30
CA GLY A 216 -6.30 22.06 -22.85
C GLY A 216 -4.98 22.25 -22.12
N GLN A 217 -5.05 22.26 -20.79
CA GLN A 217 -3.89 22.31 -19.91
C GLN A 217 -3.88 21.08 -19.00
N LEU A 218 -2.71 20.50 -18.75
CA LEU A 218 -2.52 19.41 -17.79
C LEU A 218 -1.73 19.91 -16.58
N LYS A 219 -2.26 19.71 -15.38
CA LYS A 219 -1.57 20.01 -14.12
C LYS A 219 -1.35 18.75 -13.30
N LEU A 220 -0.11 18.54 -12.84
CA LEU A 220 0.26 17.40 -12.03
C LEU A 220 0.45 17.83 -10.57
N TYR A 221 -0.22 17.13 -9.64
CA TYR A 221 -0.18 17.42 -8.20
C TYR A 221 0.28 16.19 -7.41
N GLY A 222 1.19 16.39 -6.47
CA GLY A 222 1.71 15.34 -5.58
C GLY A 222 3.12 15.62 -5.07
N HIS A 223 3.61 14.78 -4.16
CA HIS A 223 4.99 14.89 -3.66
C HIS A 223 6.00 14.62 -4.78
N THR A 224 7.04 15.44 -4.84
CA THR A 224 8.02 15.51 -5.94
C THR A 224 9.40 14.97 -5.56
N ASP A 225 9.57 14.44 -4.34
CA ASP A 225 10.87 14.00 -3.80
C ASP A 225 11.30 12.64 -4.37
N THR A 226 11.32 12.51 -5.70
CA THR A 226 11.61 11.26 -6.40
C THR A 226 12.46 11.52 -7.65
N LYS A 227 13.20 10.48 -8.06
CA LYS A 227 13.90 10.50 -9.36
C LYS A 227 12.93 10.57 -10.55
N HIS A 228 11.67 10.23 -10.34
CA HIS A 228 10.63 10.26 -11.38
C HIS A 228 10.29 11.70 -11.80
N LEU A 229 10.49 12.68 -10.92
CA LEU A 229 10.31 14.10 -11.23
C LEU A 229 11.21 14.53 -12.41
N GLU A 230 12.51 14.20 -12.34
CA GLU A 230 13.48 14.59 -13.38
C GLU A 230 13.09 14.04 -14.75
N ILE A 231 12.60 12.80 -14.81
CA ILE A 231 12.12 12.17 -16.05
C ILE A 231 10.95 12.98 -16.64
N CYS A 232 10.01 13.40 -15.80
CA CYS A 232 8.85 14.18 -16.23
C CYS A 232 9.25 15.59 -16.70
N GLN A 233 10.07 16.30 -15.92
CA GLN A 233 10.52 17.65 -16.24
C GLN A 233 11.35 17.70 -17.52
N ASN A 234 12.28 16.76 -17.69
CA ASN A 234 13.09 16.68 -18.90
C ASN A 234 12.21 16.46 -20.13
N TYR A 235 11.24 15.54 -20.06
CA TYR A 235 10.32 15.32 -21.18
C TYR A 235 9.50 16.58 -21.54
N ILE A 236 8.99 17.31 -20.55
CA ILE A 236 8.24 18.57 -20.76
C ILE A 236 9.12 19.61 -21.47
N SER A 237 10.32 19.85 -20.94
CA SER A 237 11.26 20.84 -21.47
C SER A 237 11.77 20.46 -22.87
N ASP A 238 12.16 19.20 -23.07
CA ASP A 238 12.70 18.71 -24.36
C ASP A 238 11.67 18.80 -25.49
N ASN A 239 10.38 18.77 -25.16
CA ASN A 239 9.27 18.88 -26.12
C ASN A 239 8.57 20.25 -26.08
N GLN A 240 9.09 21.24 -25.35
CA GLN A 240 8.55 22.61 -25.27
C GLN A 240 7.07 22.67 -24.81
N LEU A 241 6.72 21.88 -23.79
CA LEU A 241 5.34 21.71 -23.32
C LEU A 241 4.99 22.60 -22.12
N ASP A 242 5.89 23.47 -21.67
CA ASP A 242 5.76 24.25 -20.43
C ASP A 242 4.51 25.15 -20.37
N ASP A 243 4.03 25.63 -21.53
CA ASP A 243 2.81 26.46 -21.61
C ASP A 243 1.51 25.66 -21.42
N SER A 244 1.57 24.33 -21.54
CA SER A 244 0.41 23.44 -21.53
C SER A 244 0.44 22.37 -20.45
N ILE A 245 1.62 22.02 -19.92
CA ILE A 245 1.80 21.00 -18.89
C ILE A 245 2.64 21.56 -17.75
N SER A 246 2.09 21.57 -16.53
CA SER A 246 2.79 22.03 -15.34
C SER A 246 2.80 20.98 -14.22
N ILE A 247 3.90 20.94 -13.45
CA ILE A 247 4.03 20.15 -12.23
C ILE A 247 3.95 21.12 -11.06
N GLU A 248 2.83 21.08 -10.33
CA GLU A 248 2.49 22.04 -9.26
C GLU A 248 3.02 21.62 -7.89
N GLY A 249 3.41 20.34 -7.74
CA GLY A 249 3.86 19.78 -6.48
C GLY A 249 2.71 19.47 -5.51
N PHE A 250 3.00 19.43 -4.20
CA PHE A 250 2.03 19.08 -3.18
C PHE A 250 1.06 20.24 -2.92
N GLU A 251 -0.24 20.00 -3.13
CA GLU A 251 -1.31 20.96 -2.87
C GLU A 251 -2.15 20.55 -1.65
N LYS A 252 -2.38 21.49 -0.74
CA LYS A 252 -3.16 21.27 0.49
C LYS A 252 -4.66 21.39 0.23
N ASN A 253 -5.07 22.29 -0.66
CA ASN A 253 -6.46 22.56 -0.99
C ASN A 253 -6.87 21.88 -2.31
N MET A 254 -6.83 20.56 -2.33
CA MET A 254 -7.25 19.77 -3.49
C MET A 254 -8.71 20.00 -3.88
N SER A 255 -9.59 20.38 -2.94
CA SER A 255 -10.98 20.72 -3.26
C SER A 255 -11.08 21.87 -4.27
N ALA A 256 -10.26 22.92 -4.13
CA ALA A 256 -10.23 24.02 -5.10
C ALA A 256 -9.66 23.58 -6.46
N VAL A 257 -8.68 22.67 -6.47
CA VAL A 257 -8.13 22.11 -7.71
C VAL A 257 -9.20 21.33 -8.47
N TYR A 258 -9.92 20.43 -7.80
CA TYR A 258 -11.00 19.67 -8.42
C TYR A 258 -12.08 20.60 -8.98
N GLN A 259 -12.52 21.60 -8.21
CA GLN A 259 -13.52 22.57 -8.68
C GLN A 259 -13.11 23.35 -9.92
N ASN A 260 -11.81 23.63 -10.09
CA ASN A 260 -11.30 24.36 -11.24
C ASN A 260 -10.87 23.45 -12.41
N SER A 261 -11.11 22.15 -12.31
CA SER A 261 -10.72 21.17 -13.33
C SER A 261 -11.94 20.49 -13.94
N GLU A 262 -11.75 19.86 -15.09
CA GLU A 262 -12.81 19.14 -15.83
C GLU A 262 -12.58 17.64 -15.91
N VAL A 263 -11.31 17.22 -15.97
CA VAL A 263 -10.93 15.83 -16.20
C VAL A 263 -9.82 15.41 -15.25
N LEU A 264 -10.01 14.30 -14.56
CA LEU A 264 -8.93 13.58 -13.88
C LEU A 264 -8.37 12.51 -14.81
N ILE A 265 -7.04 12.49 -14.99
CA ILE A 265 -6.32 11.38 -15.61
C ILE A 265 -5.54 10.61 -14.54
N CYS A 266 -5.99 9.41 -14.22
CA CYS A 266 -5.31 8.49 -13.30
C CYS A 266 -4.56 7.42 -14.11
N GLY A 267 -3.28 7.66 -14.37
CA GLY A 267 -2.43 6.83 -15.23
C GLY A 267 -1.74 5.64 -14.54
N SER A 268 -2.10 5.34 -13.29
CA SER A 268 -1.33 4.46 -12.40
C SER A 268 -1.14 3.04 -12.93
N ARG A 269 0.01 2.44 -12.66
CA ARG A 269 0.32 1.03 -12.93
C ARG A 269 -0.03 0.12 -11.74
N ARG A 270 0.02 0.66 -10.52
CA ARG A 270 -0.20 -0.12 -9.29
C ARG A 270 -1.04 0.66 -8.28
N GLU A 271 -2.21 0.14 -7.96
CA GLU A 271 -3.18 0.68 -7.00
C GLU A 271 -3.96 -0.43 -6.31
N SER A 272 -4.46 -0.18 -5.09
CA SER A 272 -5.61 -0.94 -4.57
C SER A 272 -6.90 -0.35 -5.14
N TYR A 273 -7.25 0.84 -4.67
CA TYR A 273 -8.19 1.75 -5.31
C TYR A 273 -7.76 3.20 -5.02
N PRO A 274 -7.60 4.05 -6.04
CA PRO A 274 -7.10 5.41 -5.84
C PRO A 274 -8.18 6.35 -5.27
N ASN A 275 -7.91 6.96 -4.12
CA ASN A 275 -8.82 7.95 -3.49
C ASN A 275 -9.15 9.13 -4.42
N VAL A 276 -8.21 9.53 -5.29
CA VAL A 276 -8.40 10.65 -6.23
C VAL A 276 -9.55 10.42 -7.20
N ILE A 277 -9.89 9.17 -7.55
CA ILE A 277 -11.08 8.86 -8.37
C ILE A 277 -12.35 9.18 -7.58
N SER A 278 -12.43 8.77 -6.33
CA SER A 278 -13.57 9.07 -5.46
C SER A 278 -13.75 10.58 -5.27
N GLU A 279 -12.65 11.31 -5.09
CA GLU A 279 -12.64 12.78 -4.96
C GLU A 279 -13.07 13.48 -6.27
N ALA A 280 -12.58 13.02 -7.42
CA ALA A 280 -12.95 13.55 -8.73
C ALA A 280 -14.44 13.33 -9.04
N LEU A 281 -14.96 12.12 -8.76
CA LEU A 281 -16.39 11.82 -8.93
C LEU A 281 -17.26 12.70 -8.02
N ALA A 282 -16.84 12.93 -6.76
CA ALA A 282 -17.54 13.80 -5.81
C ALA A 282 -17.61 15.28 -6.27
N ASN A 283 -16.66 15.70 -7.11
CA ASN A 283 -16.58 17.06 -7.65
C ASN A 283 -17.07 17.17 -9.11
N GLY A 284 -17.62 16.09 -9.68
CA GLY A 284 -18.20 16.10 -11.02
C GLY A 284 -17.18 16.15 -12.17
N LEU A 285 -15.97 15.67 -11.96
CA LEU A 285 -14.98 15.53 -13.03
C LEU A 285 -15.24 14.26 -13.84
N VAL A 286 -14.88 14.30 -15.12
CA VAL A 286 -14.75 13.08 -15.93
C VAL A 286 -13.48 12.37 -15.52
N VAL A 287 -13.54 11.05 -15.33
CA VAL A 287 -12.38 10.23 -15.00
C VAL A 287 -11.91 9.49 -16.24
N ILE A 288 -10.63 9.64 -16.59
CA ILE A 288 -9.89 8.80 -17.53
C ILE A 288 -8.88 8.02 -16.71
N SER A 289 -8.85 6.69 -16.83
CA SER A 289 -7.93 5.89 -16.02
C SER A 289 -7.46 4.62 -16.68
N THR A 290 -6.23 4.21 -16.35
CA THR A 290 -5.68 2.88 -16.62
C THR A 290 -6.40 1.81 -15.77
N PRO A 291 -6.36 0.52 -16.16
CA PRO A 291 -7.13 -0.53 -15.48
C PRO A 291 -6.42 -1.09 -14.22
N ALA A 292 -5.81 -0.24 -13.40
CA ALA A 292 -5.08 -0.67 -12.20
C ALA A 292 -6.03 -1.13 -11.07
N GLY A 293 -5.68 -2.23 -10.41
CA GLY A 293 -6.35 -2.68 -9.18
C GLY A 293 -7.88 -2.76 -9.30
N GLY A 294 -8.58 -2.15 -8.35
CA GLY A 294 -10.05 -2.11 -8.30
C GLY A 294 -10.71 -1.06 -9.19
N ILE A 295 -9.97 -0.30 -10.01
CA ILE A 295 -10.54 0.75 -10.87
C ILE A 295 -11.59 0.20 -11.85
N PRO A 296 -11.37 -0.93 -12.55
CA PRO A 296 -12.37 -1.51 -13.47
C PRO A 296 -13.66 -1.98 -12.78
N GLU A 297 -13.68 -2.08 -11.45
CA GLU A 297 -14.88 -2.42 -10.69
C GLU A 297 -15.84 -1.22 -10.54
N VAL A 298 -15.33 0.00 -10.71
CA VAL A 298 -16.06 1.25 -10.50
C VAL A 298 -16.20 2.03 -11.81
N ILE A 299 -15.11 2.19 -12.56
CA ILE A 299 -15.11 2.92 -13.84
C ILE A 299 -15.37 1.94 -14.98
N ARG A 300 -16.47 2.17 -15.69
CA ARG A 300 -16.92 1.43 -16.86
C ARG A 300 -16.76 2.30 -18.09
N ASP A 301 -15.99 1.79 -19.06
CA ASP A 301 -15.59 2.53 -20.25
C ASP A 301 -16.81 3.11 -21.00
N ARG A 302 -16.76 4.43 -21.24
CA ARG A 302 -17.80 5.25 -21.91
C ARG A 302 -19.17 5.25 -21.22
N GLU A 303 -19.31 4.65 -20.05
CA GLU A 303 -20.54 4.65 -19.27
C GLU A 303 -20.52 5.73 -18.20
N ASN A 304 -19.52 5.72 -17.32
CA ASN A 304 -19.37 6.65 -16.19
C ASN A 304 -17.94 7.26 -16.10
N GLY A 305 -17.13 7.03 -17.12
CA GLY A 305 -15.75 7.48 -17.28
C GLY A 305 -15.13 6.80 -18.49
N TYR A 306 -13.81 6.89 -18.64
CA TYR A 306 -13.05 6.23 -19.70
C TYR A 306 -12.00 5.32 -19.09
N LEU A 307 -12.03 4.05 -19.47
CA LEU A 307 -11.08 3.05 -19.01
C LEU A 307 -10.15 2.68 -20.16
N CYS A 308 -8.86 2.92 -20.00
CA CYS A 308 -7.86 2.63 -21.02
C CYS A 308 -7.69 1.11 -21.19
N ASN A 309 -7.33 0.69 -22.41
CA ASN A 309 -7.03 -0.71 -22.72
C ASN A 309 -5.62 -1.15 -22.28
N GLY A 310 -4.84 -0.25 -21.69
CA GLY A 310 -3.46 -0.48 -21.27
C GLY A 310 -2.95 0.66 -20.37
N TYR A 311 -1.65 0.60 -20.06
CA TYR A 311 -0.97 1.53 -19.15
C TYR A 311 -0.07 2.54 -19.88
N GLU A 312 0.03 2.42 -21.20
CA GLU A 312 0.93 3.18 -22.04
C GLU A 312 0.27 4.45 -22.60
N ALA A 313 1.12 5.37 -23.07
CA ALA A 313 0.71 6.72 -23.46
C ALA A 313 -0.30 6.73 -24.62
N ASP A 314 -0.18 5.81 -25.57
CA ASP A 314 -1.10 5.63 -26.70
C ASP A 314 -2.52 5.29 -26.21
N ALA A 315 -2.64 4.30 -25.32
CA ALA A 315 -3.94 3.89 -24.78
C ALA A 315 -4.61 5.01 -23.97
N ILE A 316 -3.83 5.84 -23.27
CA ILE A 316 -4.34 7.01 -22.54
C ILE A 316 -4.74 8.12 -23.52
N ALA A 317 -3.94 8.40 -24.55
CA ALA A 317 -4.20 9.43 -25.55
C ALA A 317 -5.50 9.16 -26.31
N ASP A 318 -5.75 7.91 -26.69
CA ASP A 318 -7.00 7.49 -27.33
C ASP A 318 -8.22 7.87 -26.47
N LYS A 319 -8.14 7.62 -25.16
CA LYS A 319 -9.22 7.95 -24.22
C LYS A 319 -9.36 9.44 -23.94
N ILE A 320 -8.26 10.20 -23.99
CA ILE A 320 -8.32 11.66 -23.98
C ILE A 320 -9.14 12.12 -25.20
N MET A 321 -8.80 11.67 -26.42
CA MET A 321 -9.50 12.10 -27.64
C MET A 321 -10.97 11.64 -27.70
N GLU A 322 -11.31 10.47 -27.17
CA GLU A 322 -12.71 10.05 -27.02
C GLU A 322 -13.49 10.95 -26.04
N CYS A 323 -12.87 11.34 -24.93
CA CYS A 323 -13.43 12.27 -23.96
C CYS A 323 -13.71 13.63 -24.61
N GLU A 324 -12.78 14.11 -25.43
CA GLU A 324 -12.91 15.35 -26.21
C GLU A 324 -14.08 15.34 -27.17
N ALA A 325 -14.22 14.26 -27.93
CA ALA A 325 -15.34 14.08 -28.84
C ALA A 325 -16.69 14.06 -28.07
N ALA A 326 -16.71 13.51 -26.86
CA ALA A 326 -17.91 13.52 -26.02
C ALA A 326 -18.25 14.92 -25.48
N PHE A 327 -17.25 15.72 -25.12
CA PHE A 327 -17.45 17.14 -24.78
C PHE A 327 -18.01 17.91 -25.97
N ALA A 328 -17.41 17.77 -27.16
CA ALA A 328 -17.82 18.48 -28.36
C ALA A 328 -19.24 18.10 -28.82
N SER A 329 -19.64 16.84 -28.65
CA SER A 329 -20.98 16.35 -29.00
C SER A 329 -22.05 16.55 -27.92
N GLY A 330 -21.67 16.97 -26.71
CA GLY A 330 -22.55 17.08 -25.55
C GLY A 330 -22.93 15.73 -24.90
N THR A 331 -22.47 14.61 -25.45
CA THR A 331 -22.73 13.27 -24.88
C THR A 331 -22.06 13.07 -23.52
N ILE A 332 -21.06 13.89 -23.18
CA ILE A 332 -20.39 13.90 -21.89
C ILE A 332 -21.36 14.07 -20.71
N GLN A 333 -22.48 14.78 -20.89
CA GLN A 333 -23.48 15.00 -19.83
C GLN A 333 -24.10 13.69 -19.35
N LYS A 334 -24.29 12.72 -20.26
CA LYS A 334 -24.77 11.38 -19.91
C LYS A 334 -23.74 10.63 -19.07
N ILE A 335 -22.46 10.72 -19.45
CA ILE A 335 -21.36 10.08 -18.73
C ILE A 335 -21.26 10.66 -17.31
N LEU A 336 -21.34 11.97 -17.17
CA LEU A 336 -21.32 12.66 -15.88
C LEU A 336 -22.54 12.33 -15.00
N GLY A 337 -23.72 12.19 -15.59
CA GLY A 337 -24.90 11.71 -14.87
C GLY A 337 -24.70 10.31 -14.27
N ASN A 338 -24.09 9.40 -15.05
CA ASN A 338 -23.76 8.06 -14.56
C ASN A 338 -22.60 8.07 -13.55
N ALA A 339 -21.61 8.94 -13.73
CA ALA A 339 -20.51 9.17 -12.78
C ALA A 339 -21.05 9.63 -11.43
N ARG A 340 -22.03 10.53 -11.43
CA ARG A 340 -22.73 10.99 -10.22
C ARG A 340 -23.47 9.84 -9.52
N ILE A 341 -24.23 9.02 -10.25
CA ILE A 341 -24.89 7.84 -9.67
C ILE A 341 -23.84 6.88 -9.05
N THR A 342 -22.70 6.74 -9.70
CA THR A 342 -21.58 5.93 -9.20
C THR A 342 -21.04 6.50 -7.89
N TYR A 343 -20.80 7.81 -7.81
CA TYR A 343 -20.44 8.49 -6.56
C TYR A 343 -21.48 8.26 -5.46
N GLU A 344 -22.74 8.57 -5.74
CA GLU A 344 -23.85 8.50 -4.76
C GLU A 344 -24.02 7.09 -4.17
N THR A 345 -23.76 6.03 -4.96
CA THR A 345 -23.96 4.63 -4.55
C THR A 345 -22.70 3.94 -4.01
N VAL A 346 -21.51 4.46 -4.32
CA VAL A 346 -20.24 3.82 -3.97
C VAL A 346 -19.43 4.61 -2.95
N HIS A 347 -19.38 5.94 -3.09
CA HIS A 347 -18.41 6.82 -2.44
C HIS A 347 -19.01 7.93 -1.58
N SER A 348 -20.33 8.15 -1.65
CA SER A 348 -20.99 9.09 -0.76
C SER A 348 -20.83 8.69 0.71
N PRO A 349 -20.74 9.66 1.63
CA PRO A 349 -20.76 9.39 3.07
C PRO A 349 -21.90 8.46 3.50
N GLU A 350 -23.09 8.65 2.92
CA GLU A 350 -24.28 7.85 3.20
C GLU A 350 -24.10 6.40 2.77
N ALA A 351 -23.66 6.15 1.52
CA ALA A 351 -23.47 4.81 1.00
C ALA A 351 -22.38 4.03 1.75
N VAL A 352 -21.27 4.68 2.07
CA VAL A 352 -20.17 4.07 2.83
C VAL A 352 -20.62 3.79 4.27
N THR A 353 -21.34 4.72 4.91
CA THR A 353 -21.89 4.54 6.26
C THR A 353 -22.82 3.34 6.33
N GLN A 354 -23.74 3.19 5.37
CA GLN A 354 -24.67 2.06 5.33
C GLN A 354 -23.93 0.72 5.22
N LYS A 355 -22.91 0.64 4.35
CA LYS A 355 -22.07 -0.56 4.21
C LYS A 355 -21.29 -0.89 5.49
N LEU A 356 -20.72 0.13 6.16
CA LEU A 356 -20.01 -0.06 7.42
C LEU A 356 -20.94 -0.55 8.54
N LEU A 357 -22.09 0.09 8.71
CA LEU A 357 -23.06 -0.29 9.75
C LEU A 357 -23.59 -1.71 9.52
N ALA A 358 -23.88 -2.07 8.27
CA ALA A 358 -24.26 -3.44 7.92
C ALA A 358 -23.14 -4.42 8.25
N ALA A 359 -21.91 -4.11 7.85
CA ALA A 359 -20.75 -4.95 8.11
C ALA A 359 -20.52 -5.16 9.61
N TYR A 360 -20.56 -4.09 10.40
CA TYR A 360 -20.38 -4.18 11.85
C TYR A 360 -21.54 -4.94 12.50
N GLY A 361 -22.78 -4.69 12.09
CA GLY A 361 -23.96 -5.41 12.58
C GLY A 361 -23.87 -6.92 12.35
N GLU A 362 -23.50 -7.35 11.14
CA GLU A 362 -23.29 -8.77 10.82
C GLU A 362 -22.16 -9.39 11.65
N ILE A 363 -21.05 -8.67 11.82
CA ILE A 363 -19.90 -9.13 12.62
C ILE A 363 -20.30 -9.32 14.08
N GLN A 364 -21.06 -8.38 14.66
CA GLN A 364 -21.53 -8.49 16.05
C GLN A 364 -22.46 -9.69 16.25
N GLN A 365 -23.29 -10.03 15.26
CA GLN A 365 -24.23 -11.15 15.34
C GLN A 365 -23.56 -12.51 15.15
N CYS A 366 -22.61 -12.59 14.23
CA CYS A 366 -21.95 -13.84 13.82
C CYS A 366 -20.49 -13.89 14.25
N TYR A 367 -20.13 -13.23 15.37
CA TYR A 367 -18.76 -13.16 15.83
C TYR A 367 -18.21 -14.55 16.16
N GLN A 368 -17.08 -14.90 15.54
CA GLN A 368 -16.35 -16.14 15.81
C GLN A 368 -14.88 -15.81 16.06
N PRO A 369 -14.39 -15.85 17.31
CA PRO A 369 -12.98 -15.62 17.59
C PRO A 369 -12.12 -16.72 16.98
N LYS A 370 -10.91 -16.36 16.55
CA LYS A 370 -9.86 -17.34 16.23
C LYS A 370 -9.15 -17.74 17.52
N GLU A 371 -8.91 -19.03 17.72
CA GLU A 371 -8.23 -19.56 18.92
C GLU A 371 -6.88 -20.24 18.58
N SER A 372 -6.35 -20.02 17.37
CA SER A 372 -5.22 -20.77 16.81
C SER A 372 -3.86 -20.49 17.46
N ILE A 373 -3.64 -19.32 18.06
CA ILE A 373 -2.34 -18.91 18.59
C ILE A 373 -2.47 -17.89 19.74
N THR A 374 -1.52 -17.91 20.68
CA THR A 374 -1.42 -16.98 21.82
C THR A 374 -0.03 -16.33 21.88
N PRO A 375 0.16 -15.19 22.57
CA PRO A 375 1.48 -14.56 22.73
C PRO A 375 2.49 -15.50 23.41
N LYS A 376 2.05 -16.27 24.41
CA LYS A 376 2.88 -17.31 25.04
C LYS A 376 3.37 -18.33 24.02
N LYS A 377 2.47 -18.81 23.15
CA LYS A 377 2.83 -19.80 22.14
C LYS A 377 3.77 -19.23 21.08
N LEU A 378 3.58 -17.98 20.67
CA LEU A 378 4.52 -17.28 19.79
C LEU A 378 5.91 -17.18 20.43
N ARG A 379 5.98 -16.81 21.71
CA ARG A 379 7.26 -16.75 22.44
C ARG A 379 7.96 -18.12 22.48
N GLU A 380 7.21 -19.21 22.67
CA GLU A 380 7.77 -20.57 22.60
C GLU A 380 8.30 -20.91 21.20
N ILE A 381 7.55 -20.56 20.14
CA ILE A 381 7.93 -20.83 18.75
C ILE A 381 9.21 -20.07 18.37
N PHE A 382 9.28 -18.79 18.74
CA PHE A 382 10.39 -17.92 18.38
C PHE A 382 11.55 -17.95 19.39
N HIS A 383 11.44 -18.72 20.48
CA HIS A 383 12.43 -18.75 21.57
C HIS A 383 13.87 -18.96 21.08
N GLY A 384 14.10 -19.96 20.20
CA GLY A 384 15.43 -20.25 19.68
C GLY A 384 16.00 -19.12 18.82
N MET A 385 15.18 -18.56 17.93
CA MET A 385 15.60 -17.49 17.03
C MET A 385 15.83 -16.16 17.78
N ILE A 386 14.98 -15.85 18.76
CA ILE A 386 15.18 -14.68 19.65
C ILE A 386 16.45 -14.86 20.47
N GLY A 387 16.71 -16.05 21.03
CA GLY A 387 17.94 -16.32 21.77
C GLY A 387 19.21 -16.16 20.92
N GLN A 388 19.18 -16.63 19.66
CA GLN A 388 20.28 -16.40 18.70
C GLN A 388 20.48 -14.91 18.41
N TYR A 389 19.38 -14.17 18.20
CA TYR A 389 19.41 -12.73 17.96
C TYR A 389 20.02 -11.96 19.15
N GLU A 390 19.54 -12.22 20.36
CA GLU A 390 20.03 -11.57 21.59
C GLU A 390 21.51 -11.89 21.83
N GLY A 391 21.93 -13.13 21.58
CA GLY A 391 23.32 -13.56 21.73
C GLY A 391 24.32 -12.86 20.79
N HIS A 392 23.89 -12.46 19.60
CA HIS A 392 24.74 -11.82 18.58
C HIS A 392 24.41 -10.32 18.37
N MET A 393 23.61 -9.73 19.26
CA MET A 393 23.09 -8.37 19.07
C MET A 393 24.18 -7.32 18.86
N GLN A 394 25.34 -7.48 19.52
CA GLN A 394 26.48 -6.57 19.42
C GLN A 394 27.31 -6.75 18.13
N GLU A 395 27.11 -7.84 17.41
CA GLU A 395 27.82 -8.14 16.17
C GLU A 395 27.10 -7.54 14.95
N PHE A 396 25.79 -7.34 15.04
CA PHE A 396 25.00 -6.75 13.97
C PHE A 396 25.35 -5.28 13.75
N ALA A 397 25.58 -4.91 12.49
CA ALA A 397 25.76 -3.51 12.12
C ALA A 397 24.51 -2.65 12.37
N ASP A 398 23.34 -3.29 12.44
CA ASP A 398 22.05 -2.67 12.73
C ASP A 398 21.12 -3.70 13.38
N ALA A 399 21.28 -3.90 14.70
CA ALA A 399 20.51 -4.91 15.44
C ALA A 399 18.99 -4.67 15.38
N CYS A 400 18.54 -3.41 15.28
CA CYS A 400 17.12 -3.08 15.15
C CYS A 400 16.56 -3.57 13.81
N ALA A 401 17.26 -3.33 12.71
CA ALA A 401 16.85 -3.80 11.38
C ALA A 401 16.82 -5.34 11.30
N VAL A 402 17.77 -6.04 11.94
CA VAL A 402 17.80 -7.51 12.04
C VAL A 402 16.62 -8.03 12.86
N GLY A 403 16.34 -7.42 14.02
CA GLY A 403 15.22 -7.79 14.90
C GLY A 403 13.87 -7.76 14.17
N LYS A 404 13.65 -6.73 13.34
CA LYS A 404 12.46 -6.59 12.49
C LYS A 404 12.32 -7.68 11.43
N LYS A 405 13.35 -8.50 11.20
CA LYS A 405 13.33 -9.59 10.21
C LYS A 405 13.17 -10.98 10.83
N LEU A 406 13.16 -11.13 12.16
CA LEU A 406 13.04 -12.47 12.79
C LEU A 406 11.76 -13.21 12.36
N TRP A 407 10.63 -12.51 12.25
CA TRP A 407 9.39 -13.10 11.72
C TRP A 407 9.60 -13.72 10.33
N TYR A 408 10.15 -12.93 9.41
CA TYR A 408 10.35 -13.35 8.04
C TYR A 408 11.39 -14.47 7.93
N LEU A 409 12.52 -14.34 8.63
CA LEU A 409 13.57 -15.34 8.70
C LEU A 409 13.05 -16.70 9.18
N TYR A 410 12.21 -16.70 10.22
CA TYR A 410 11.56 -17.92 10.70
C TYR A 410 10.74 -18.60 9.59
N HIS A 411 9.90 -17.83 8.89
CA HIS A 411 9.01 -18.36 7.85
C HIS A 411 9.72 -18.83 6.58
N ILE A 412 10.84 -18.21 6.20
CA ILE A 412 11.61 -18.65 5.03
C ILE A 412 12.55 -19.82 5.36
N THR A 413 12.84 -20.09 6.64
CA THR A 413 13.75 -21.18 7.05
C THR A 413 13.43 -22.53 6.40
N PRO A 414 12.19 -23.05 6.44
CA PRO A 414 11.86 -24.33 5.82
C PRO A 414 11.96 -24.29 4.29
N ILE A 415 11.71 -23.14 3.67
CA ILE A 415 11.82 -22.94 2.23
C ILE A 415 13.30 -23.03 1.83
N LEU A 416 14.17 -22.30 2.53
CA LEU A 416 15.61 -22.29 2.30
C LEU A 416 16.22 -23.68 2.46
N LYS A 417 15.88 -24.41 3.52
CA LYS A 417 16.35 -25.80 3.70
C LYS A 417 15.95 -26.71 2.55
N ARG A 418 14.73 -26.59 2.01
CA ARG A 418 14.29 -27.34 0.82
C ARG A 418 15.01 -26.91 -0.46
N CYS A 419 15.34 -25.62 -0.57
CA CYS A 419 16.08 -25.11 -1.71
C CYS A 419 17.54 -25.58 -1.70
N MET A 420 18.20 -25.61 -0.54
CA MET A 420 19.61 -25.99 -0.43
C MET A 420 19.85 -27.51 -0.44
N THR A 421 18.86 -28.32 -0.05
CA THR A 421 18.98 -29.81 -0.02
C THR A 421 18.98 -30.49 -1.40
N LYS A 422 18.63 -29.78 -2.48
CA LYS A 422 18.47 -30.38 -3.83
C LYS A 422 19.78 -30.59 -4.63
N GLY A 423 20.96 -30.35 -4.04
CA GLY A 423 22.27 -30.57 -4.68
C GLY A 423 22.62 -29.52 -5.74
N SER A 424 23.92 -29.15 -5.80
CA SER A 424 24.58 -28.17 -6.69
C SER A 424 24.10 -26.71 -6.68
N LYS A 425 23.20 -26.32 -5.79
CA LYS A 425 22.67 -24.95 -5.77
C LYS A 425 23.60 -24.02 -5.00
N LYS A 426 24.00 -22.93 -5.66
CA LYS A 426 24.81 -21.86 -5.06
C LYS A 426 23.95 -20.80 -4.42
N PHE A 427 24.49 -20.15 -3.41
CA PHE A 427 23.80 -19.13 -2.64
C PHE A 427 24.49 -17.78 -2.79
N TYR A 428 23.76 -16.74 -3.15
CA TYR A 428 24.32 -15.42 -3.41
C TYR A 428 23.59 -14.32 -2.64
N ILE A 429 24.30 -13.22 -2.39
CA ILE A 429 23.73 -12.00 -1.81
C ILE A 429 23.82 -10.89 -2.85
N TRP A 430 22.69 -10.42 -3.34
CA TRP A 430 22.66 -9.25 -4.20
C TRP A 430 22.75 -7.98 -3.35
N GLY A 431 23.84 -7.24 -3.53
CA GLY A 431 24.12 -5.99 -2.85
C GLY A 431 25.38 -6.05 -2.01
N THR A 432 26.29 -5.11 -2.23
CA THR A 432 27.57 -5.02 -1.52
C THR A 432 27.61 -3.91 -0.46
N GLY A 433 26.50 -3.18 -0.30
CA GLY A 433 26.37 -2.10 0.67
C GLY A 433 25.96 -2.59 2.07
N LYS A 434 25.59 -1.63 2.95
CA LYS A 434 25.17 -1.89 4.34
C LYS A 434 24.17 -3.04 4.45
N ASN A 435 23.09 -3.01 3.65
CA ASN A 435 22.02 -4.01 3.71
C ASN A 435 22.45 -5.40 3.20
N GLY A 436 23.41 -5.47 2.27
CA GLY A 436 23.96 -6.74 1.79
C GLY A 436 24.89 -7.39 2.82
N LEU A 437 25.72 -6.59 3.49
CA LEU A 437 26.52 -7.06 4.61
C LEU A 437 25.64 -7.50 5.79
N MET A 438 24.56 -6.76 6.06
CA MET A 438 23.56 -7.16 7.07
C MET A 438 22.87 -8.48 6.70
N ALA A 439 22.55 -8.69 5.41
CA ALA A 439 22.02 -9.97 4.93
C ALA A 439 23.00 -11.13 5.16
N ARG A 440 24.30 -10.89 4.98
CA ARG A 440 25.34 -11.86 5.33
C ARG A 440 25.35 -12.19 6.83
N GLN A 441 25.31 -11.18 7.70
CA GLN A 441 25.27 -11.40 9.16
C GLN A 441 24.03 -12.22 9.58
N MET A 442 22.88 -11.95 8.96
CA MET A 442 21.67 -12.75 9.18
C MET A 442 21.86 -14.21 8.75
N ILE A 443 22.53 -14.46 7.62
CA ILE A 443 22.82 -15.84 7.18
C ILE A 443 23.73 -16.55 8.16
N GLU A 444 24.86 -15.94 8.50
CA GLU A 444 25.86 -16.53 9.41
C GLU A 444 25.27 -16.82 10.79
N THR A 445 24.30 -16.02 11.25
CA THR A 445 23.67 -16.20 12.58
C THR A 445 22.52 -17.21 12.58
N PHE A 446 21.62 -17.13 11.60
CA PHE A 446 20.36 -17.88 11.64
C PHE A 446 20.35 -19.13 10.72
N PHE A 447 21.33 -19.26 9.83
CA PHE A 447 21.43 -20.34 8.85
C PHE A 447 22.84 -20.93 8.80
N GLU A 448 23.27 -21.57 9.89
CA GLU A 448 24.63 -22.15 10.06
C GLU A 448 25.06 -23.09 8.91
N ASP A 449 24.11 -23.78 8.28
CA ASP A 449 24.37 -24.70 7.16
C ASP A 449 24.53 -24.01 5.79
N ILE A 450 24.36 -22.68 5.71
CA ILE A 450 24.38 -21.92 4.46
C ILE A 450 25.60 -21.01 4.43
N VAL A 451 26.52 -21.30 3.50
CA VAL A 451 27.67 -20.44 3.20
C VAL A 451 27.43 -19.73 1.88
N PRO A 452 27.42 -18.39 1.83
CA PRO A 452 27.28 -17.66 0.56
C PRO A 452 28.48 -17.91 -0.37
N ASP A 453 28.22 -18.20 -1.64
CA ASP A 453 29.22 -18.36 -2.71
C ASP A 453 29.78 -17.02 -3.20
N GLY A 454 29.06 -15.91 -2.97
CA GLY A 454 29.49 -14.59 -3.40
C GLY A 454 28.43 -13.50 -3.28
N PHE A 455 28.84 -12.28 -3.62
CA PHE A 455 27.95 -11.15 -3.81
C PHE A 455 27.59 -10.96 -5.28
N ILE A 456 26.43 -10.36 -5.54
CA ILE A 456 26.05 -9.85 -6.86
C ILE A 456 26.02 -8.32 -6.79
N ASP A 457 26.67 -7.66 -7.73
CA ASP A 457 26.64 -6.21 -7.87
C ASP A 457 26.65 -5.80 -9.34
N SER A 458 25.83 -4.82 -9.73
CA SER A 458 25.77 -4.36 -11.12
C SER A 458 26.88 -3.37 -11.48
N TYR A 459 27.56 -2.81 -10.48
CA TYR A 459 28.51 -1.72 -10.66
C TYR A 459 29.88 -2.01 -10.07
N LYS A 460 29.98 -2.95 -9.12
CA LYS A 460 31.24 -3.34 -8.48
C LYS A 460 31.70 -4.73 -8.92
N CYS A 461 33.01 -4.94 -8.88
CA CYS A 461 33.67 -6.23 -9.11
C CYS A 461 34.79 -6.43 -8.07
N GLY A 462 35.37 -7.63 -8.02
CA GLY A 462 36.46 -7.97 -7.11
C GLY A 462 36.00 -8.87 -5.96
N GLU A 463 36.46 -8.58 -4.75
CA GLU A 463 36.20 -9.38 -3.55
C GLU A 463 35.76 -8.47 -2.39
N ILE A 464 34.78 -8.90 -1.61
CA ILE A 464 34.28 -8.21 -0.43
C ILE A 464 34.20 -9.19 0.73
N ASN A 465 34.91 -8.89 1.81
CA ASN A 465 34.99 -9.72 3.02
C ASN A 465 35.30 -11.21 2.71
N GLY A 466 36.23 -11.48 1.79
CA GLY A 466 36.62 -12.85 1.43
C GLY A 466 35.69 -13.53 0.41
N LEU A 467 34.66 -12.84 -0.09
CA LEU A 467 33.71 -13.39 -1.06
C LEU A 467 33.80 -12.68 -2.41
N PRO A 468 33.82 -13.41 -3.54
CA PRO A 468 33.85 -12.81 -4.86
C PRO A 468 32.57 -12.02 -5.16
N VAL A 469 32.69 -10.98 -5.97
CA VAL A 469 31.59 -10.15 -6.48
C VAL A 469 31.38 -10.44 -7.96
N TYR A 470 30.21 -10.94 -8.30
CA TYR A 470 29.80 -11.31 -9.65
C TYR A 470 28.87 -10.28 -10.27
N ALA A 471 28.95 -10.13 -11.59
CA ALA A 471 27.94 -9.41 -12.34
C ALA A 471 26.64 -10.24 -12.41
N PRO A 472 25.45 -9.61 -12.43
CA PRO A 472 24.19 -10.34 -12.45
C PRO A 472 24.07 -11.36 -13.59
N GLN A 473 24.64 -11.06 -14.75
CA GLN A 473 24.55 -11.89 -15.94
C GLN A 473 25.23 -13.25 -15.78
N GLU A 474 26.20 -13.33 -14.86
CA GLU A 474 26.94 -14.56 -14.56
C GLU A 474 26.12 -15.51 -13.68
N ILE A 475 25.22 -14.97 -12.86
CA ILE A 475 24.48 -15.72 -11.84
C ILE A 475 23.05 -16.05 -12.31
N LEU A 476 22.40 -15.13 -13.02
CA LEU A 476 20.98 -15.25 -13.36
C LEU A 476 20.67 -16.30 -14.45
N GLN A 477 21.69 -16.87 -15.08
CA GLN A 477 21.52 -17.95 -16.07
C GLN A 477 21.12 -19.27 -15.42
N ASP A 478 21.53 -19.50 -14.17
CA ASP A 478 21.21 -20.73 -13.43
C ASP A 478 20.08 -20.47 -12.41
N LYS A 479 18.89 -20.93 -12.75
CA LYS A 479 17.68 -20.83 -11.91
C LYS A 479 17.73 -21.73 -10.67
N GLY A 480 18.75 -22.58 -10.56
CA GLY A 480 19.05 -23.35 -9.36
C GLY A 480 19.54 -22.47 -8.22
N ASN A 481 20.16 -21.33 -8.54
CA ASN A 481 20.72 -20.40 -7.57
C ASN A 481 19.66 -19.83 -6.62
N VAL A 482 20.10 -19.58 -5.39
CA VAL A 482 19.29 -18.91 -4.36
C VAL A 482 19.88 -17.54 -4.09
N ILE A 483 19.05 -16.50 -4.04
CA ILE A 483 19.52 -15.12 -3.94
C ILE A 483 18.84 -14.38 -2.79
N PHE A 484 19.63 -13.79 -1.89
CA PHE A 484 19.14 -12.78 -0.95
C PHE A 484 19.36 -11.38 -1.51
N VAL A 485 18.29 -10.58 -1.56
CA VAL A 485 18.35 -9.19 -2.02
C VAL A 485 18.56 -8.26 -0.81
N GLY A 486 19.79 -7.77 -0.67
CA GLY A 486 20.25 -6.81 0.33
C GLY A 486 20.38 -5.40 -0.24
N VAL A 487 19.46 -4.98 -1.12
CA VAL A 487 19.47 -3.64 -1.74
C VAL A 487 18.09 -2.98 -1.55
N ALA A 488 18.09 -1.74 -1.06
CA ALA A 488 16.87 -0.93 -0.90
C ALA A 488 16.66 0.05 -2.08
N ASN A 489 17.73 0.69 -2.56
CA ASN A 489 17.67 1.62 -3.69
C ASN A 489 17.83 0.87 -5.02
N GLY A 490 16.89 1.02 -5.95
CA GLY A 490 16.87 0.21 -7.19
C GLY A 490 16.40 -1.23 -6.95
N GLN A 491 15.76 -1.49 -5.81
CA GLN A 491 15.22 -2.81 -5.46
C GLN A 491 14.19 -3.29 -6.50
N HIS A 492 13.36 -2.39 -7.03
CA HIS A 492 12.39 -2.73 -8.07
C HIS A 492 13.07 -3.29 -9.32
N ASP A 493 14.09 -2.62 -9.85
CA ASP A 493 14.85 -3.10 -11.01
C ASP A 493 15.48 -4.47 -10.79
N ILE A 494 16.00 -4.71 -9.58
CA ILE A 494 16.57 -6.02 -9.19
C ILE A 494 15.48 -7.10 -9.18
N ILE A 495 14.33 -6.84 -8.56
CA ILE A 495 13.21 -7.78 -8.50
C ILE A 495 12.66 -8.06 -9.91
N THR A 496 12.49 -7.03 -10.74
CA THR A 496 12.06 -7.18 -12.14
C THR A 496 13.05 -8.04 -12.91
N LYS A 497 14.35 -7.74 -12.80
CA LYS A 497 15.40 -8.53 -13.46
C LYS A 497 15.44 -9.98 -12.99
N LEU A 498 15.23 -10.26 -11.70
CA LEU A 498 15.12 -11.61 -11.17
C LEU A 498 13.90 -12.33 -11.77
N THR A 499 12.74 -11.67 -11.75
CA THR A 499 11.47 -12.22 -12.24
C THR A 499 11.51 -12.50 -13.74
N ASP A 500 12.09 -11.60 -14.54
CA ASP A 500 12.28 -11.77 -15.98
C ASP A 500 13.20 -12.95 -16.32
N ASN A 501 14.14 -13.26 -15.43
CA ASN A 501 15.00 -14.45 -15.54
C ASN A 501 14.36 -15.71 -14.93
N GLY A 502 13.10 -15.64 -14.49
CA GLY A 502 12.34 -16.77 -13.96
C GLY A 502 12.66 -17.13 -12.52
N PHE A 503 13.26 -16.23 -11.75
CA PHE A 503 13.33 -16.34 -10.30
C PHE A 503 11.97 -16.00 -9.70
N LEU A 504 11.61 -16.69 -8.62
CA LEU A 504 10.35 -16.59 -7.90
C LEU A 504 10.62 -16.13 -6.47
N GLU A 505 9.92 -15.06 -6.08
CA GLU A 505 10.04 -14.46 -4.77
C GLU A 505 9.57 -15.45 -3.70
N ASN A 506 10.27 -15.48 -2.57
CA ASN A 506 10.02 -16.41 -1.46
C ASN A 506 10.15 -17.89 -1.86
N GLU A 507 10.77 -18.19 -3.01
CA GLU A 507 11.10 -19.55 -3.43
C GLU A 507 12.59 -19.71 -3.73
N ASN A 508 13.13 -18.90 -4.64
CA ASN A 508 14.55 -18.91 -5.00
C ASN A 508 15.21 -17.51 -4.93
N PHE A 509 14.45 -16.46 -4.62
CA PHE A 509 15.02 -15.24 -4.08
C PHE A 509 14.20 -14.67 -2.92
N PHE A 510 14.85 -13.93 -2.03
CA PHE A 510 14.25 -13.40 -0.80
C PHE A 510 14.73 -11.98 -0.54
N VAL A 511 13.82 -11.07 -0.18
CA VAL A 511 14.14 -9.64 0.01
C VAL A 511 14.33 -9.33 1.49
N LEU A 512 15.59 -9.15 1.91
CA LEU A 512 15.93 -8.86 3.31
C LEU A 512 16.16 -7.37 3.59
N ALA A 513 16.45 -6.58 2.56
CA ALA A 513 16.46 -5.13 2.70
C ALA A 513 15.05 -4.59 3.02
N PRO A 514 14.94 -3.43 3.69
CA PRO A 514 13.66 -2.74 3.84
C PRO A 514 13.01 -2.52 2.47
N ARG A 515 11.74 -2.90 2.34
CA ARG A 515 10.98 -2.69 1.11
C ARG A 515 10.52 -1.25 1.02
N ARG A 516 10.51 -0.70 -0.19
CA ARG A 516 9.90 0.59 -0.48
C ARG A 516 8.56 0.35 -1.17
N TRP A 517 7.53 1.01 -0.66
CA TRP A 517 6.16 0.93 -1.11
C TRP A 517 5.81 2.10 -2.01
#